data_AF-A0A351Z888-F1
#
_entry.id   AF-A0A351Z888-F1
#
_cell.length_a   1.000
_cell.length_b   1.000
_cell.length_c   1.000
_cell.angle_alpha   90.00
_cell.angle_beta   90.00
_cell.angle_gamma   90.00
#
_symmetry.space_group_name_H-M   'P 1'
#
loop_
_entity.id
_entity.type
_entity.pdbx_description
1 polymer ?
#
loop_
_entity_poly.entity_id
_entity_poly.type
_entity_poly.pdbx_seq_one_letter_code
_entity_poly.pdbx_strand_id
1 'polypeptide(L)' 'RQSVLTHIAGGDYSSALIEMARLRKPVDDFFDTVLVMAEDAKIRFNRLSLLDEISTLFLDLADFSRIVTDDQT' A
#
# COMPACT_ATOMS: atom_id res chain seq x y z
N ARG A 1 0.20 5.24 9.08
CA ARG A 1 1.06 6.32 8.54
C ARG A 1 2.06 6.87 9.56
N GLN A 2 1.63 7.54 10.65
CA GLN A 2 2.57 8.24 11.56
C GLN A 2 3.67 7.35 12.15
N SER A 3 3.32 6.14 12.63
CA SER A 3 4.30 5.19 13.20
C SER A 3 5.35 4.73 12.17
N VAL A 4 4.95 4.44 10.92
CA VAL A 4 5.86 4.05 9.84
C VAL A 4 6.87 5.16 9.54
N LEU A 5 6.42 6.41 9.44
CA LEU A 5 7.30 7.55 9.20
C LEU A 5 8.30 7.78 10.35
N THR A 6 7.88 7.53 11.59
CA THR A 6 8.77 7.60 12.76
C THR A 6 9.86 6.52 12.71
N HIS A 7 9.51 5.29 12.32
CA HIS A 7 10.50 4.21 12.16
C HIS A 7 11.48 4.49 11.02
N ILE A 8 11.01 5.02 9.88
CA ILE A 8 11.85 5.45 8.76
C ILE A 8 12.81 6.56 9.19
N ALA A 9 12.32 7.59 9.86
CA ALA A 9 13.14 8.71 10.34
C ALA A 9 14.20 8.26 11.38
N GLY A 10 13.92 7.20 12.14
CA GLY A 10 14.85 6.58 13.08
C GLY A 10 15.82 5.57 12.46
N GLY A 11 15.73 5.29 11.15
CA GLY A 11 16.54 4.27 10.47
C GLY A 11 16.13 2.82 10.76
N ASP A 12 15.01 2.60 11.45
CA ASP A 12 14.47 1.29 11.76
C ASP A 12 13.53 0.80 10.66
N TYR A 13 14.12 0.48 9.51
CA TYR A 13 13.38 -0.01 8.35
C TYR A 13 12.70 -1.36 8.59
N SER A 14 13.22 -2.20 9.50
CA SER A 14 12.59 -3.48 9.83
C SER A 14 11.24 -3.29 10.51
N SER A 15 11.15 -2.42 11.51
CA SER A 15 9.88 -2.10 12.15
C SER A 15 8.92 -1.40 11.19
N ALA A 16 9.43 -0.49 10.34
CA ALA A 16 8.63 0.14 9.30
C ALA A 16 8.02 -0.88 8.32
N LEU A 17 8.82 -1.86 7.86
CA LEU A 17 8.36 -2.94 6.97
C LEU A 17 7.35 -3.86 7.66
N ILE A 18 7.53 -4.20 8.93
CA ILE A 18 6.59 -5.03 9.69
C ILE A 18 5.24 -4.32 9.86
N GLU A 19 5.25 -3.03 10.18
CA GLU A 19 4.02 -2.24 10.28
C GLU A 19 3.32 -2.12 8.92
N MET A 20 4.07 -1.95 7.83
CA MET A 20 3.51 -1.95 6.47
C MET A 20 2.95 -3.33 6.07
N ALA A 21 3.60 -4.42 6.48
CA ALA A 21 3.12 -5.78 6.19
C ALA A 21 1.75 -6.06 6.84
N ARG A 22 1.40 -5.39 7.93
CA ARG A 22 0.06 -5.48 8.55
C ARG A 22 -1.04 -4.90 7.67
N LEU A 23 -0.71 -4.01 6.73
CA LEU A 23 -1.68 -3.46 5.78
C LEU A 23 -2.04 -4.47 4.69
N ARG A 24 -1.25 -5.54 4.48
CA ARG A 24 -1.52 -6.55 3.45
C ARG A 24 -2.94 -7.12 3.57
N LYS A 25 -3.29 -7.66 4.75
CA LYS A 25 -4.60 -8.30 4.97
C LYS A 25 -5.80 -7.36 4.73
N PRO A 26 -5.87 -6.15 5.32
CA PRO A 26 -6.98 -5.23 5.05
C PRO A 26 -7.00 -4.68 3.62
N VAL A 27 -5.85 -4.60 2.94
CA VAL A 27 -5.79 -4.23 1.52
C VAL A 27 -6.33 -5.35 0.64
N ASP A 28 -5.90 -6.59 0.89
CA ASP A 28 -6.41 -7.78 0.18
C ASP A 28 -7.94 -7.89 0.37
N ASP A 29 -8.43 -7.77 1.62
CA ASP A 29 -9.86 -7.83 1.93
C ASP A 29 -10.64 -6.69 1.24
N PHE A 30 -10.04 -5.51 1.09
CA PHE A 30 -10.64 -4.41 0.33
C PHE A 30 -10.79 -4.77 -1.16
N PHE A 31 -9.76 -5.33 -1.79
CA PHE A 31 -9.84 -5.74 -3.20
C PHE A 31 -10.80 -6.91 -3.43
N ASP A 32 -10.91 -7.83 -2.48
CA ASP A 32 -11.85 -8.96 -2.55
C ASP A 32 -13.31 -8.50 -2.47
N THR A 33 -13.57 -7.39 -1.77
CA THR A 33 -14.94 -6.93 -1.46
C THR A 33 -15.38 -5.68 -2.21
N VAL A 34 -14.46 -4.92 -2.81
CA VAL A 34 -14.75 -3.63 -3.44
C VAL A 34 -14.47 -3.67 -4.93
N LEU A 35 -15.53 -3.44 -5.73
CA LEU A 35 -15.39 -3.19 -7.16
C LEU A 35 -14.80 -1.78 -7.39
N VAL A 36 -13.48 -1.70 -7.60
CA VAL A 36 -12.75 -0.44 -7.79
C VAL A 36 -13.24 0.32 -9.03
N MET A 37 -13.49 -0.41 -10.12
CA MET A 37 -14.02 0.14 -11.38
C MET A 37 -15.54 0.22 -11.39
N ALA A 38 -16.12 0.70 -10.29
CA ALA A 38 -17.56 0.93 -10.18
C ALA A 38 -18.08 1.84 -11.32
N GLU A 39 -19.31 1.62 -11.76
CA GLU A 39 -19.95 2.40 -12.82
C GLU A 39 -20.09 3.88 -12.41
N ASP A 40 -20.50 4.11 -11.16
CA ASP A 40 -20.58 5.45 -10.58
C ASP A 40 -19.18 6.08 -10.49
N ALA A 41 -19.02 7.21 -11.19
CA ALA A 41 -17.76 7.93 -11.27
C ALA A 41 -17.27 8.47 -9.92
N LYS A 42 -18.17 8.85 -9.00
CA LYS A 42 -17.80 9.33 -7.67
C LYS A 42 -17.28 8.19 -6.81
N ILE A 43 -17.94 7.03 -6.86
CA ILE A 43 -17.49 5.83 -6.13
C ILE A 43 -16.13 5.38 -6.67
N ARG A 44 -15.99 5.28 -7.99
CA ARG A 44 -14.72 4.93 -8.65
C ARG A 44 -13.60 5.88 -8.25
N PHE A 45 -13.83 7.19 -8.31
CA PHE A 45 -12.84 8.18 -7.90
C PHE A 45 -12.43 8.01 -6.44
N ASN A 46 -13.38 7.83 -5.51
CA ASN A 46 -13.07 7.58 -4.10
C ASN A 46 -12.18 6.34 -3.91
N ARG A 47 -12.49 5.23 -4.60
CA ARG A 47 -11.69 4.00 -4.50
C ARG A 47 -10.30 4.19 -5.07
N LEU A 48 -10.17 4.86 -6.22
CA LEU A 48 -8.86 5.19 -6.79
C LEU A 48 -8.02 6.10 -5.88
N SER A 49 -8.64 7.09 -5.23
CA SER A 49 -7.94 7.95 -4.26
C SER A 49 -7.44 7.17 -3.04
N LEU A 50 -8.21 6.21 -2.54
CA LEU A 50 -7.77 5.33 -1.45
C LEU A 50 -6.57 4.47 -1.87
N LEU A 51 -6.61 3.92 -3.08
CA LEU A 51 -5.49 3.14 -3.62
C LEU A 51 -4.23 3.98 -3.84
N ASP A 52 -4.39 5.22 -4.28
CA ASP A 52 -3.28 6.17 -4.45
C ASP A 52 -2.62 6.52 -3.10
N GLU A 53 -3.41 6.73 -2.05
CA GLU A 53 -2.88 6.98 -0.70
C GLU A 53 -2.12 5.78 -0.14
N ILE A 54 -2.64 4.57 -0.36
CA ILE A 54 -1.98 3.32 0.03
C ILE A 54 -0.67 3.17 -0.76
N SER A 55 -0.69 3.34 -2.08
CA SER A 55 0.48 3.26 -2.95
C SER A 55 1.57 4.27 -2.53
N THR A 56 1.18 5.51 -2.26
CA THR A 56 2.10 6.56 -1.81
C THR A 56 2.77 6.20 -0.49
N LEU A 57 2.03 5.58 0.44
CA LEU A 57 2.60 5.12 1.70
C LEU A 57 3.67 4.03 1.51
N PHE A 58 3.52 3.16 0.50
CA PHE A 58 4.56 2.18 0.15
C PHE A 58 5.77 2.84 -0.50
N LEU A 59 5.54 3.83 -1.38
CA LEU A 59 6.61 4.58 -2.04
C LEU A 59 7.44 5.43 -1.06
N ASP A 60 6.82 5.93 0.01
CA ASP A 60 7.51 6.64 1.10
C ASP A 60 8.57 5.77 1.79
N LEU A 61 8.41 4.44 1.78
CA LEU A 61 9.34 3.50 2.40
C LEU A 61 10.45 3.04 1.44
N ALA A 62 10.10 2.71 0.20
CA ALA A 62 11.06 2.36 -0.85
C ALA A 62 10.39 2.39 -2.24
N ASP A 63 11.17 2.73 -3.27
CA ASP A 63 10.73 2.56 -4.65
C ASP A 63 10.77 1.07 -5.05
N PHE A 64 9.64 0.40 -4.85
CA PHE A 64 9.46 -1.01 -5.19
C PHE A 64 9.33 -1.28 -6.70
N SER A 65 9.24 -0.24 -7.55
CA SER A 65 9.20 -0.42 -9.02
C SER A 65 10.44 -1.11 -9.59
N ARG A 66 11.51 -1.17 -8.80
CA ARG A 66 12.80 -1.78 -9.13
C ARG A 66 12.96 -3.19 -8.57
N ILE A 67 12.02 -3.66 -7.73
CA ILE A 67 12.00 -5.06 -7.29
C ILE A 67 11.36 -5.89 -8.38
N VAL A 68 12.20 -6.50 -9.22
CA VAL A 68 11.79 -7.58 -10.12
C VAL A 68 11.98 -8.87 -9.33
N THR A 69 10.89 -9.46 -8.87
CA THR A 69 10.92 -10.89 -8.53
C THR A 69 10.90 -11.62 -9.86
N ASP A 70 12.03 -12.21 -10.26
CA ASP A 70 12.01 -13.26 -11.27
C ASP A 70 11.02 -14.31 -10.74
N ASP A 71 9.91 -14.46 -11.46
CA ASP A 71 8.89 -15.48 -11.19
C ASP A 71 9.55 -16.85 -11.48
N GLN A 72 10.35 -17.33 -10.54
CA GLN A 72 10.89 -18.68 -10.54
C GLN A 72 9.75 -19.60 -10.14
N THR A 73 9.08 -20.06 -11.20
CA THR A 73 8.35 -21.31 -11.42
C THR A 73 8.27 -22.29 -10.25
#